data_AF-A0A433TLF6-F1
#
_entry.id   AF-A0A433TLF6-F1
#
_cell.length_a   1.000
_cell.length_b   1.000
_cell.length_c   1.000
_cell.angle_alpha   90.00
_cell.angle_beta   90.00
_cell.angle_gamma   90.00
#
_symmetry.space_group_name_H-M   'P 1'
#
loop_
_entity.id
_entity.type
_entity.pdbx_description
1 polymer ?
#
loop_
_entity_poly.entity_id
_entity_poly.type
_entity_poly.pdbx_seq_one_letter_code
_entity_poly.pdbx_strand_id
1 'polypeptide(L)'
;MTVPDKVRLAGSMMLLWQLSITSEMIGLEATIVMEVILMIANLQTLGVPVRYCSLPGTVAAIVSFFLIPCLAFVLDKWAKSKQSKAKILAFTTAIQILGSSLVLLANGLNLRMKSVLKSNDVANLTDSLLLDNMFAFNETSLADRKNLLGDVFGSITPYTVNTLQSDSVDGALPFYTYIAMIGYTLIDCGYDSSNCFLKTFVLHCAPVEYHRSLIIKLTMVSSIGGGLISILGSLDLGQIFTAGAGLDSSSAMTCLMAALTTALLLSGTLSTFACGFWWKPPLHRNESEYGTKCDEQAALVPVRDIKLKSRGNGLVKSPDRAMEPKQQSYSHSGTRISSPRDTKRDQSVDIRLDEPNHSGIQGYMQRQQKQLLINASAFFLFSSNYAFDMYLTNFSGTRVFGGDPKAPSDSQSYQRYMDGLAAGSRGVVIQYIVFAVTNCLHEQSLAAFGE
;
A
#
# COMPACT_ATOMS: atom_id res chain seq x y z
N MET A 1 14.21 42.07 9.13
CA MET A 1 13.42 41.19 8.23
C MET A 1 12.25 41.99 7.70
N THR A 2 12.21 42.20 6.39
CA THR A 2 11.12 42.96 5.76
C THR A 2 9.82 42.14 5.74
N VAL A 3 8.65 42.77 5.61
CA VAL A 3 7.35 42.08 5.51
C VAL A 3 7.35 40.97 4.43
N PRO A 4 7.91 41.14 3.22
CA PRO A 4 7.97 40.07 2.22
C PRO A 4 8.86 38.88 2.64
N ASP A 5 9.91 39.11 3.44
CA ASP A 5 10.76 38.03 3.95
C ASP A 5 10.01 37.13 4.95
N LYS A 6 9.15 37.73 5.79
CA LYS A 6 8.32 36.99 6.75
C LYS A 6 7.28 36.12 6.04
N VAL A 7 6.68 36.62 4.95
CA VAL A 7 5.69 35.87 4.16
C VAL A 7 6.34 34.71 3.41
N ARG A 8 7.52 34.92 2.80
CA ARG A 8 8.27 33.84 2.14
C ARG A 8 8.75 32.77 3.12
N LEU A 9 9.21 33.17 4.30
CA LEU A 9 9.62 32.23 5.35
C LEU A 9 8.43 31.41 5.85
N ALA A 10 7.28 32.05 6.11
CA ALA A 10 6.07 31.36 6.54
C ALA A 10 5.55 30.37 5.49
N GLY A 11 5.60 30.74 4.20
CA GLY A 11 5.25 29.84 3.10
C GLY A 11 6.18 28.63 3.00
N SER A 12 7.49 28.85 3.15
CA SER A 12 8.48 27.77 3.13
C SER A 12 8.32 26.81 4.32
N MET A 13 8.04 27.35 5.51
CA MET A 13 7.75 26.53 6.70
C MET A 13 6.45 25.74 6.56
N MET A 14 5.42 26.31 5.93
CA MET A 14 4.16 25.60 5.65
C MET A 14 4.39 24.46 4.66
N LEU A 15 5.13 24.69 3.57
CA LEU A 15 5.50 23.64 2.61
C LEU A 15 6.23 22.50 3.31
N LEU A 16 7.22 22.82 4.14
CA LEU A 16 7.99 21.82 4.89
C LEU A 16 7.09 21.01 5.81
N TRP A 17 6.20 21.67 6.56
CA TRP A 17 5.23 20.97 7.42
C TRP A 17 4.32 20.04 6.63
N GLN A 18 3.80 20.50 5.49
CA GLN A 18 2.92 19.70 4.64
C GLN A 18 3.65 18.49 4.04
N LEU A 19 4.92 18.62 3.65
CA LEU A 19 5.71 17.49 3.16
C LEU A 19 6.00 16.50 4.29
N SER A 20 6.38 16.99 5.47
CA SER A 20 6.74 16.15 6.61
C SER A 20 5.55 15.40 7.22
N ILE A 21 4.33 15.96 7.19
CA ILE A 21 3.13 15.24 7.64
C ILE A 21 2.67 14.18 6.63
N THR A 22 3.09 14.28 5.37
CA THR A 22 2.79 13.30 4.31
C THR A 22 3.90 12.27 4.10
N SER A 23 4.99 12.33 4.86
CA SER A 23 6.22 11.56 4.59
C SER A 23 6.05 10.04 4.69
N GLU A 24 5.08 9.56 5.49
CA GLU A 24 4.77 8.12 5.58
C GLU A 24 4.40 7.53 4.22
N MET A 25 3.78 8.32 3.33
CA MET A 25 3.42 7.88 1.99
C MET A 25 4.63 7.49 1.13
N ILE A 26 5.83 8.07 1.38
CA ILE A 26 7.07 7.65 0.71
C ILE A 26 7.33 6.18 0.99
N GLY A 27 7.25 5.78 2.26
CA GLY A 27 7.52 4.41 2.70
C GLY A 27 6.43 3.43 2.27
N LEU A 28 5.16 3.85 2.32
CA LEU A 28 4.03 3.05 1.83
C LEU A 28 4.21 2.72 0.35
N GLU A 29 4.46 3.73 -0.48
CA GLU A 29 4.64 3.53 -1.93
C GLU A 29 5.92 2.74 -2.24
N ALA A 30 7.02 3.05 -1.54
CA ALA A 30 8.28 2.33 -1.72
C ALA A 30 8.11 0.83 -1.47
N THR A 31 7.34 0.45 -0.45
CA THR A 31 7.13 -0.96 -0.09
C THR A 31 6.27 -1.70 -1.12
N ILE A 32 5.18 -1.08 -1.59
CA ILE A 32 4.31 -1.72 -2.60
C ILE A 32 5.01 -1.82 -3.96
N VAL A 33 5.84 -0.84 -4.33
CA VAL A 33 6.63 -0.91 -5.57
C VAL A 33 7.69 -1.99 -5.51
N MET A 34 8.33 -2.18 -4.35
CA MET A 34 9.23 -3.31 -4.14
C MET A 34 8.51 -4.64 -4.38
N GLU A 35 7.27 -4.77 -3.89
CA GLU A 35 6.44 -5.94 -4.15
C GLU A 35 6.12 -6.10 -5.65
N VAL A 36 5.66 -5.05 -6.32
CA VAL A 36 5.35 -5.08 -7.77
C VAL A 36 6.54 -5.52 -8.61
N ILE A 37 7.74 -5.06 -8.26
CA ILE A 37 8.96 -5.39 -8.99
C ILE A 37 9.43 -6.81 -8.65
N LEU A 38 9.49 -7.18 -7.36
CA LEU A 38 10.25 -8.35 -6.91
C LEU A 38 9.40 -9.55 -6.48
N MET A 39 8.10 -9.41 -6.18
CA MET A 39 7.32 -10.50 -5.58
C MET A 39 7.35 -11.78 -6.41
N ILE A 40 6.98 -11.69 -7.68
CA ILE A 40 6.90 -12.88 -8.55
C ILE A 40 8.28 -13.48 -8.76
N ALA A 41 9.29 -12.64 -9.02
CA ALA A 41 10.67 -13.06 -9.21
C ALA A 41 11.23 -13.76 -7.96
N ASN A 42 11.06 -13.14 -6.80
CA ASN A 42 11.51 -13.67 -5.53
C ASN A 42 10.81 -15.02 -5.23
N LEU A 43 9.48 -15.10 -5.32
CA LEU A 43 8.76 -16.35 -5.06
C LEU A 43 9.19 -17.48 -6.02
N GLN A 44 9.41 -17.18 -7.30
CA GLN A 44 9.93 -18.17 -8.26
C GLN A 44 11.33 -18.63 -7.89
N THR A 45 12.22 -17.73 -7.47
CA THR A 45 13.58 -18.10 -7.01
C THR A 45 13.58 -18.91 -5.71
N LEU A 46 12.55 -18.76 -4.86
CA LEU A 46 12.31 -19.59 -3.68
C LEU A 46 11.63 -20.94 -4.00
N GLY A 47 11.44 -21.25 -5.29
CA GLY A 47 10.90 -22.53 -5.77
C GLY A 47 9.39 -22.58 -5.91
N VAL A 48 8.66 -21.47 -5.73
CA VAL A 48 7.20 -21.44 -5.87
C VAL A 48 6.81 -21.66 -7.34
N PRO A 49 5.92 -22.63 -7.65
CA PRO A 49 5.33 -22.75 -8.97
C PRO A 49 4.62 -21.46 -9.39
N VAL A 50 4.75 -21.05 -10.65
CA VAL A 50 4.17 -19.80 -11.19
C VAL A 50 2.67 -19.67 -10.88
N ARG A 51 1.93 -20.78 -10.90
CA ARG A 51 0.49 -20.84 -10.57
C ARG A 51 0.13 -20.39 -9.15
N TYR A 52 1.08 -20.40 -8.21
CA TYR A 52 0.88 -20.01 -6.82
C TYR A 52 1.48 -18.64 -6.49
N CYS A 53 2.19 -18.01 -7.43
CA CYS A 53 2.83 -16.70 -7.21
C CYS A 53 1.81 -15.56 -7.04
N SER A 54 0.57 -15.73 -7.51
CA SER A 54 -0.51 -14.75 -7.35
C SER A 54 -1.35 -14.94 -6.07
N LEU A 55 -1.07 -15.99 -5.28
CA LEU A 55 -1.82 -16.26 -4.05
C LEU A 55 -1.70 -15.13 -3.02
N PRO A 56 -0.51 -14.54 -2.74
CA PRO A 56 -0.39 -13.46 -1.76
C PRO A 56 -1.35 -12.30 -2.03
N GLY A 57 -1.35 -11.77 -3.26
CA GLY A 57 -2.25 -10.67 -3.62
C GLY A 57 -3.73 -11.04 -3.61
N THR A 58 -4.09 -12.29 -3.96
CA THR A 58 -5.49 -12.74 -3.90
C THR A 58 -5.98 -12.84 -2.45
N VAL A 59 -5.16 -13.41 -1.57
CA VAL A 59 -5.47 -13.50 -0.13
C VAL A 59 -5.53 -12.10 0.47
N ALA A 60 -4.58 -11.23 0.13
CA ALA A 60 -4.56 -9.87 0.62
C ALA A 60 -5.81 -9.09 0.21
N ALA A 61 -6.24 -9.17 -1.06
CA ALA A 61 -7.46 -8.53 -1.51
C ALA A 61 -8.71 -8.96 -0.73
N ILE A 62 -8.84 -10.26 -0.42
CA ILE A 62 -9.94 -10.79 0.40
C ILE A 62 -9.86 -10.24 1.82
N VAL A 63 -8.66 -10.25 2.43
CA VAL A 63 -8.46 -9.74 3.79
C VAL A 63 -8.75 -8.24 3.86
N SER A 64 -8.18 -7.43 2.95
CA SER A 64 -8.40 -5.99 2.84
C SER A 64 -9.87 -5.63 2.67
N PHE A 65 -10.63 -6.41 1.90
CA PHE A 65 -12.06 -6.20 1.69
C PHE A 65 -12.87 -6.20 3.00
N PHE A 66 -12.46 -7.02 3.98
CA PHE A 66 -13.10 -7.05 5.30
C PHE A 66 -12.40 -6.15 6.33
N LEU A 67 -11.07 -6.03 6.24
CA LEU A 67 -10.26 -5.29 7.20
C LEU A 67 -10.56 -3.79 7.16
N ILE A 68 -10.64 -3.19 5.97
CA ILE A 68 -10.83 -1.75 5.82
C ILE A 68 -12.18 -1.30 6.38
N PRO A 69 -13.34 -1.92 6.03
CA PRO A 69 -14.63 -1.53 6.62
C PRO A 69 -14.70 -1.76 8.13
N CYS A 70 -14.08 -2.83 8.63
CA CYS A 70 -14.03 -3.12 10.07
C CYS A 70 -13.25 -2.03 10.83
N LEU A 71 -12.05 -1.69 10.34
CA LEU A 71 -11.24 -0.63 10.93
C LEU A 71 -11.90 0.75 10.80
N ALA A 72 -12.59 1.03 9.69
CA ALA A 72 -13.34 2.27 9.50
C ALA A 72 -14.50 2.38 10.51
N PHE A 73 -15.25 1.30 10.74
CA PHE A 73 -16.29 1.27 11.76
C PHE A 73 -15.75 1.49 13.18
N VAL A 74 -14.59 0.89 13.50
CA VAL A 74 -13.91 1.12 14.78
C VAL A 74 -13.46 2.58 14.89
N LEU A 75 -12.91 3.15 13.81
CA LEU A 75 -12.49 4.54 13.75
C LEU A 75 -13.66 5.49 14.06
N ASP A 76 -14.80 5.29 13.41
CA ASP A 76 -15.96 6.18 13.53
C ASP A 76 -16.63 6.09 14.91
N LYS A 77 -16.76 4.88 15.47
CA LYS A 77 -17.43 4.69 16.77
C LYS A 77 -16.53 5.01 17.96
N TRP A 78 -15.27 4.62 17.90
CA TRP A 78 -14.39 4.58 19.08
C TRP A 78 -13.21 5.55 18.99
N ALA A 79 -12.82 6.01 17.80
CA ALA A 79 -11.63 6.82 17.58
C ALA A 79 -11.93 8.30 17.30
N LYS A 80 -12.67 8.95 18.21
CA LYS A 80 -12.97 10.39 18.10
C LYS A 80 -11.74 11.29 18.34
N SER A 81 -10.75 10.80 19.10
CA SER A 81 -9.56 11.58 19.43
C SER A 81 -8.46 11.46 18.38
N LYS A 82 -7.63 12.50 18.25
CA LYS A 82 -6.42 12.49 17.42
C LYS A 82 -5.49 11.31 17.74
N GLN A 83 -5.34 10.99 19.03
CA GLN A 83 -4.52 9.86 19.48
C GLN A 83 -5.11 8.51 19.05
N SER A 84 -6.43 8.36 19.07
CA SER A 84 -7.08 7.12 18.63
C SER A 84 -6.90 6.88 17.13
N LYS A 85 -6.99 7.93 16.30
CA LYS A 85 -6.73 7.84 14.86
C LYS A 85 -5.27 7.49 14.56
N ALA A 86 -4.33 8.09 15.29
CA ALA A 86 -2.91 7.74 15.18
C ALA A 86 -2.62 6.29 15.59
N LYS A 87 -3.31 5.75 16.61
CA LYS A 87 -3.16 4.35 17.01
C LYS A 87 -3.61 3.37 15.92
N ILE A 88 -4.71 3.67 15.23
CA ILE A 88 -5.19 2.85 14.11
C ILE A 88 -4.20 2.91 12.94
N LEU A 89 -3.70 4.10 12.60
CA LEU A 89 -2.64 4.25 11.59
C LEU A 89 -1.36 3.49 11.99
N ALA A 90 -0.90 3.63 13.23
CA ALA A 90 0.27 2.89 13.72
C ALA A 90 0.07 1.36 13.65
N PHE A 91 -1.15 0.88 13.91
CA PHE A 91 -1.48 -0.54 13.80
C PHE A 91 -1.39 -1.04 12.35
N THR A 92 -1.97 -0.31 11.39
CA THR A 92 -1.92 -0.72 9.97
C THR A 92 -0.50 -0.65 9.42
N THR A 93 0.26 0.39 9.78
CA THR A 93 1.67 0.50 9.39
C THR A 93 2.51 -0.61 10.03
N ALA A 94 2.22 -1.02 11.27
CA ALA A 94 2.90 -2.13 11.91
C ALA A 94 2.67 -3.47 11.19
N ILE A 95 1.47 -3.70 10.63
CA ILE A 95 1.19 -4.88 9.77
C ILE A 95 2.12 -4.88 8.56
N GLN A 96 2.29 -3.74 7.90
CA GLN A 96 3.15 -3.62 6.73
C GLN A 96 4.64 -3.79 7.07
N ILE A 97 5.10 -3.19 8.17
CA ILE A 97 6.47 -3.35 8.68
C ILE A 97 6.74 -4.82 9.01
N LEU A 98 5.78 -5.51 9.64
CA LEU A 98 5.87 -6.95 9.91
C LEU A 98 5.99 -7.74 8.61
N GLY A 99 5.15 -7.44 7.61
CA GLY A 99 5.21 -8.08 6.29
C GLY A 99 6.58 -7.94 5.62
N SER A 100 7.09 -6.71 5.55
CA SER A 100 8.41 -6.41 5.00
C SER A 100 9.54 -7.10 5.78
N SER A 101 9.43 -7.16 7.11
CA SER A 101 10.38 -7.88 7.96
C SER A 101 10.37 -9.39 7.73
N LEU A 102 9.19 -9.99 7.46
CA LEU A 102 9.09 -11.41 7.10
C LEU A 102 9.70 -11.70 5.74
N VAL A 103 9.52 -10.80 4.74
CA VAL A 103 10.17 -10.93 3.43
C VAL A 103 11.70 -10.85 3.56
N LEU A 104 12.20 -9.92 4.37
CA LEU A 104 13.62 -9.81 4.68
C LEU A 104 14.14 -11.09 5.37
N LEU A 105 13.42 -11.58 6.38
CA LEU A 105 13.78 -12.79 7.11
C LEU A 105 13.82 -14.02 6.19
N ALA A 106 12.81 -14.21 5.34
CA ALA A 106 12.73 -15.35 4.42
C ALA A 106 13.91 -15.39 3.45
N ASN A 107 14.24 -14.25 2.85
CA ASN A 107 15.37 -14.13 1.93
C ASN A 107 16.72 -14.27 2.63
N GLY A 108 16.85 -13.71 3.84
CA GLY A 108 18.04 -13.87 4.67
C GLY A 108 18.28 -15.34 5.06
N LEU A 109 17.21 -16.08 5.38
CA LEU A 109 17.28 -17.52 5.63
C LEU A 109 17.67 -18.31 4.38
N ASN A 110 17.12 -17.98 3.21
CA ASN A 110 17.50 -18.63 1.95
C ASN A 110 19.00 -18.46 1.66
N LEU A 111 19.51 -17.23 1.75
CA LEU A 111 20.94 -16.93 1.53
C LEU A 111 21.83 -17.68 2.52
N ARG A 112 21.45 -17.71 3.81
CA ARG A 112 22.20 -18.43 4.84
C ARG A 112 22.20 -19.94 4.61
N MET A 113 21.08 -20.53 4.20
CA MET A 113 21.00 -21.96 3.90
C MET A 113 21.88 -22.32 2.71
N LYS A 114 21.82 -21.53 1.62
CA LYS A 114 22.66 -21.74 0.44
C LYS A 114 24.15 -21.56 0.73
N SER A 115 24.53 -20.61 1.58
CA SER A 115 25.93 -20.47 2.00
C SER A 115 26.44 -21.68 2.81
N VAL A 116 25.60 -22.24 3.69
CA VAL A 116 25.97 -23.41 4.51
C VAL A 116 26.11 -24.66 3.64
N LEU A 117 25.19 -24.88 2.70
CA LEU A 117 25.26 -26.01 1.77
C LEU A 117 26.53 -25.96 0.91
N LYS A 118 26.86 -24.79 0.36
CA LYS A 118 28.09 -24.59 -0.42
C LYS A 118 29.36 -24.83 0.40
N SER A 119 29.38 -24.40 1.68
CA SER A 119 30.51 -24.67 2.57
C SER A 119 30.68 -26.16 2.87
N ASN A 120 29.58 -26.90 3.01
CA ASN A 120 29.62 -28.34 3.28
C ASN A 120 30.02 -29.15 2.05
N ASP A 121 29.59 -28.75 0.85
CA ASP A 121 30.03 -29.38 -0.40
C ASP A 121 31.53 -29.19 -0.64
N VAL A 122 32.05 -27.99 -0.37
CA VAL A 122 33.51 -27.74 -0.44
C VAL A 122 34.27 -28.55 0.59
N ALA A 123 33.77 -28.67 1.83
CA ALA A 123 34.39 -29.47 2.87
C ALA A 123 34.41 -30.98 2.50
N ASN A 124 33.31 -31.50 1.96
CA ASN A 124 33.22 -32.89 1.50
C ASN A 124 34.09 -33.16 0.25
N LEU A 125 34.25 -32.17 -0.64
CA LEU A 125 35.18 -32.23 -1.76
C LEU A 125 36.64 -32.21 -1.31
N THR A 126 36.98 -31.41 -0.29
CA THR A 126 38.34 -31.43 0.28
C THR A 126 38.62 -32.71 1.05
N ASP A 127 37.64 -33.27 1.76
CA ASP A 127 37.80 -34.54 2.48
C ASP A 127 37.91 -35.72 1.52
N SER A 128 37.15 -35.73 0.41
CA SER A 128 37.29 -36.75 -0.64
C SER A 128 38.61 -36.62 -1.42
N LEU A 129 39.07 -35.40 -1.74
CA LEU A 129 40.39 -35.16 -2.33
C LEU A 129 41.55 -35.48 -1.37
N LEU A 130 41.38 -35.29 -0.06
CA LEU A 130 42.36 -35.70 0.94
C LEU A 130 42.37 -37.21 1.17
N LEU A 131 41.21 -37.88 1.09
CA LEU A 131 41.13 -39.34 1.13
C LEU A 131 41.78 -39.98 -0.11
N ASP A 132 41.54 -39.43 -1.30
CA ASP A 132 42.12 -39.92 -2.56
C ASP A 132 43.63 -39.70 -2.61
N ASN A 133 44.13 -38.59 -2.05
CA ASN A 133 45.57 -38.34 -1.87
C ASN A 133 46.22 -39.16 -0.74
N MET A 134 45.45 -39.65 0.24
CA MET A 134 45.96 -40.56 1.29
C MET A 134 46.08 -42.01 0.79
N PHE A 135 45.30 -42.42 -0.22
CA PHE A 135 45.46 -43.72 -0.88
C PHE A 135 46.46 -43.71 -2.06
N ALA A 136 47.02 -42.55 -2.42
CA ALA A 136 47.97 -42.40 -3.53
C ALA A 136 49.45 -42.57 -3.16
N PHE A 137 49.79 -42.93 -1.92
CA PHE A 137 51.16 -43.27 -1.52
C PHE A 137 51.30 -44.75 -1.15
N ASN A 138 51.31 -45.61 -2.17
CA ASN A 138 52.09 -46.84 -2.10
C ASN A 138 52.63 -47.19 -3.49
N GLU A 139 53.95 -47.02 -3.63
CA GLU A 139 54.75 -47.44 -4.77
C GLU A 139 54.59 -48.95 -4.98
N THR A 140 54.07 -49.37 -6.12
CA THR A 140 54.63 -50.47 -6.94
C THR A 140 53.93 -50.56 -8.30
N SER A 141 54.73 -50.80 -9.34
CA SER A 141 54.35 -51.15 -10.72
C SER A 141 53.90 -50.01 -11.66
N LEU A 142 54.89 -49.31 -12.22
CA LEU A 142 54.75 -48.45 -13.41
C LEU A 142 54.53 -49.25 -14.72
N ALA A 143 54.46 -50.60 -14.65
CA ALA A 143 54.30 -51.47 -15.81
C ALA A 143 52.83 -51.90 -16.05
N ASP A 144 52.00 -51.97 -15.00
CA ASP A 144 50.57 -52.34 -15.15
C ASP A 144 49.69 -51.20 -15.67
N ARG A 145 50.16 -49.94 -15.58
CA ARG A 145 49.38 -48.77 -16.02
C ARG A 145 49.21 -48.64 -17.54
N LYS A 146 50.03 -49.29 -18.38
CA LYS A 146 49.86 -49.24 -19.84
C LYS A 146 48.76 -50.16 -20.37
N ASN A 147 48.47 -51.25 -19.67
CA ASN A 147 47.42 -52.19 -20.09
C ASN A 147 46.03 -51.80 -19.55
N LEU A 148 45.96 -51.00 -18.48
CA LEU A 148 44.69 -50.46 -17.96
C LEU A 148 44.23 -49.16 -18.64
N LEU A 149 45.12 -48.41 -19.29
CA LEU A 149 44.75 -47.20 -20.06
C LEU A 149 44.26 -47.51 -21.48
N GLY A 150 44.50 -48.73 -21.99
CA GLY A 150 44.00 -49.17 -23.30
C GLY A 150 42.54 -49.64 -23.28
N ASP A 151 42.05 -50.13 -22.14
CA ASP A 151 40.69 -50.69 -22.02
C ASP A 151 39.65 -49.72 -21.43
N VAL A 152 40.09 -48.62 -20.82
CA VAL A 152 39.19 -47.59 -20.24
C VAL A 152 38.71 -46.56 -21.27
N PHE A 153 39.38 -46.45 -22.44
CA PHE A 153 38.95 -45.55 -23.52
C PHE A 153 37.96 -46.17 -24.53
N GLY A 154 37.54 -47.43 -24.33
CA GLY A 154 36.64 -48.16 -25.22
C GLY A 154 35.16 -48.14 -24.85
N SER A 155 34.78 -47.61 -23.68
CA SER A 155 33.37 -47.61 -23.24
C SER A 155 33.03 -46.39 -22.37
N ILE A 156 33.31 -45.19 -22.86
CA ILE A 156 32.60 -43.99 -22.41
C ILE A 156 31.30 -43.94 -23.23
N THR A 157 30.30 -44.70 -22.78
CA THR A 157 28.92 -44.26 -22.97
C THR A 157 28.80 -42.89 -22.29
N PRO A 158 28.08 -41.92 -22.88
CA PRO A 158 27.92 -40.62 -22.24
C PRO A 158 27.32 -40.87 -20.88
N TYR A 159 28.07 -40.51 -19.83
CA TYR A 159 27.57 -40.46 -18.48
C TYR A 159 26.25 -39.72 -18.54
N THR A 160 25.16 -40.45 -18.35
CA THR A 160 23.91 -39.89 -17.86
C THR A 160 24.30 -39.33 -16.51
N VAL A 161 24.78 -38.09 -16.51
CA VAL A 161 24.55 -37.17 -15.41
C VAL A 161 23.04 -37.18 -15.33
N ASN A 162 22.53 -38.06 -14.47
CA ASN A 162 21.24 -37.88 -13.88
C ASN A 162 21.38 -36.52 -13.20
N THR A 163 21.06 -35.47 -13.95
CA THR A 163 20.36 -34.31 -13.43
C THR A 163 19.50 -34.91 -12.34
N LEU A 164 19.78 -34.55 -11.09
CA LEU A 164 18.80 -34.69 -10.03
C LEU A 164 17.66 -33.76 -10.44
N GLN A 165 16.90 -34.26 -11.41
CA GLN A 165 15.56 -33.91 -11.74
C GLN A 165 14.85 -34.19 -10.42
N SER A 166 14.66 -33.12 -9.65
CA SER A 166 13.83 -33.11 -8.45
C SER A 166 12.37 -33.24 -8.86
N ASP A 167 12.04 -34.19 -9.73
CA ASP A 167 10.70 -34.62 -9.97
C ASP A 167 10.45 -35.83 -9.09
N SER A 168 9.62 -35.56 -8.06
CA SER A 168 8.80 -36.50 -7.29
C SER A 168 9.44 -37.35 -6.18
N VAL A 169 9.53 -36.74 -4.98
CA VAL A 169 9.03 -37.35 -3.73
C VAL A 169 8.36 -36.22 -2.92
N ASP A 170 7.03 -36.24 -2.80
CA ASP A 170 6.18 -35.41 -1.92
C ASP A 170 6.70 -34.00 -1.58
N GLY A 171 6.61 -33.11 -2.58
CA GLY A 171 7.22 -31.78 -2.63
C GLY A 171 6.63 -30.75 -1.67
N ALA A 172 7.11 -30.76 -0.42
CA ALA A 172 6.91 -29.66 0.51
C ALA A 172 7.81 -28.48 0.12
N LEU A 173 7.20 -27.31 -0.14
CA LEU A 173 7.95 -26.06 -0.30
C LEU A 173 8.78 -25.77 0.96
N PRO A 174 9.98 -25.17 0.83
CA PRO A 174 10.77 -24.77 1.99
C PRO A 174 9.98 -23.87 2.93
N PHE A 175 10.18 -23.99 4.25
CA PHE A 175 9.38 -23.22 5.20
C PHE A 175 9.53 -21.69 5.05
N TYR A 176 10.72 -21.22 4.65
CA TYR A 176 10.98 -19.80 4.40
C TYR A 176 10.15 -19.25 3.24
N THR A 177 9.73 -20.11 2.29
CA THR A 177 8.87 -19.73 1.18
C THR A 177 7.47 -19.35 1.67
N TYR A 178 6.91 -20.09 2.64
CA TYR A 178 5.63 -19.70 3.26
C TYR A 178 5.75 -18.40 4.05
N ILE A 179 6.89 -18.18 4.73
CA ILE A 179 7.17 -16.91 5.41
C ILE A 179 7.17 -15.74 4.41
N ALA A 180 7.80 -15.90 3.25
CA ALA A 180 7.79 -14.88 2.19
C ALA A 180 6.37 -14.62 1.65
N MET A 181 5.57 -15.66 1.41
CA MET A 181 4.19 -15.52 0.94
C MET A 181 3.31 -14.77 1.95
N ILE A 182 3.42 -15.11 3.24
CA ILE A 182 2.73 -14.39 4.32
C ILE A 182 3.24 -12.94 4.39
N GLY A 183 4.55 -12.74 4.24
CA GLY A 183 5.18 -11.42 4.21
C GLY A 183 4.57 -10.50 3.15
N TYR A 184 4.52 -10.93 1.89
CA TYR A 184 3.88 -10.16 0.81
C TYR A 184 2.38 -9.94 1.06
N THR A 185 1.66 -10.94 1.54
CA THR A 185 0.24 -10.78 1.91
C THR A 185 0.03 -9.66 2.93
N LEU A 186 0.90 -9.56 3.94
CA LEU A 186 0.84 -8.51 4.96
C LEU A 186 1.29 -7.14 4.42
N ILE A 187 2.20 -7.10 3.44
CA ILE A 187 2.59 -5.85 2.77
C ILE A 187 1.38 -5.25 2.05
N ASP A 188 0.71 -6.03 1.19
CA ASP A 188 -0.49 -5.60 0.47
C ASP A 188 -1.60 -5.15 1.43
N CYS A 189 -1.95 -6.00 2.42
CA CYS A 189 -2.98 -5.67 3.43
C CYS A 189 -2.64 -4.39 4.22
N GLY A 190 -1.36 -4.26 4.58
CA GLY A 190 -0.84 -3.12 5.31
C GLY A 190 -0.88 -1.84 4.48
N TYR A 191 -0.52 -1.92 3.19
CA TYR A 191 -0.58 -0.79 2.26
C TYR A 191 -2.02 -0.30 2.05
N ASP A 192 -2.94 -1.21 1.72
CA ASP A 192 -4.35 -0.91 1.46
C ASP A 192 -5.00 -0.18 2.64
N SER A 193 -4.77 -0.71 3.85
CA SER A 193 -5.32 -0.14 5.07
C SER A 193 -4.61 1.17 5.46
N SER A 194 -3.28 1.20 5.47
CA SER A 194 -2.51 2.39 5.89
C SER A 194 -2.71 3.58 4.97
N ASN A 195 -2.79 3.38 3.65
CA ASN A 195 -3.04 4.48 2.69
C ASN A 195 -4.37 5.20 2.98
N CYS A 196 -5.41 4.45 3.37
CA CYS A 196 -6.71 5.00 3.75
C CYS A 196 -6.66 5.77 5.08
N PHE A 197 -6.06 5.17 6.12
CA PHE A 197 -6.00 5.80 7.45
C PHE A 197 -4.99 6.95 7.53
N LEU A 198 -3.93 6.93 6.72
CA LEU A 198 -2.98 8.02 6.60
C LEU A 198 -3.67 9.28 6.09
N LYS A 199 -4.43 9.18 4.99
CA LYS A 199 -5.25 10.30 4.47
C LYS A 199 -6.18 10.86 5.55
N THR A 200 -6.86 9.96 6.27
CA THR A 200 -7.80 10.36 7.32
C THR A 200 -7.10 11.07 8.50
N PHE A 201 -5.92 10.58 8.91
CA PHE A 201 -5.13 11.18 9.98
C PHE A 201 -4.56 12.55 9.57
N VAL A 202 -4.01 12.65 8.37
CA VAL A 202 -3.41 13.85 7.80
C VAL A 202 -4.46 14.96 7.66
N LEU A 203 -5.64 14.65 7.13
CA LEU A 203 -6.77 15.59 7.04
C LEU A 203 -7.29 16.03 8.41
N HIS A 204 -7.22 15.16 9.42
CA HIS A 204 -7.61 15.53 10.79
C HIS A 204 -6.60 16.45 11.48
N CYS A 205 -5.33 16.41 11.07
CA CYS A 205 -4.29 17.26 11.63
C CYS A 205 -4.21 18.63 10.94
N ALA A 206 -4.73 18.76 9.73
CA ALA A 206 -4.71 19.96 8.93
C ALA A 206 -6.06 20.70 8.94
N PRO A 207 -6.06 22.04 8.88
CA PRO A 207 -7.29 22.79 8.73
C PRO A 207 -7.85 22.62 7.30
N VAL A 208 -9.16 22.83 7.16
CA VAL A 208 -9.93 22.44 5.96
C VAL A 208 -9.47 23.15 4.68
N GLU A 209 -8.90 24.35 4.80
CA GLU A 209 -8.42 25.15 3.67
C GLU A 209 -7.28 24.47 2.92
N TYR A 210 -6.49 23.64 3.60
CA TYR A 210 -5.34 22.97 3.01
C TYR A 210 -5.62 21.51 2.60
N HIS A 211 -6.81 20.97 2.86
CA HIS A 211 -7.13 19.57 2.58
C HIS A 211 -6.84 19.18 1.14
N ARG A 212 -7.25 20.01 0.17
CA ARG A 212 -6.99 19.77 -1.25
C ARG A 212 -5.49 19.74 -1.57
N SER A 213 -4.74 20.72 -1.11
CA SER A 213 -3.29 20.81 -1.35
C SER A 213 -2.55 19.63 -0.71
N LEU A 214 -3.00 19.18 0.46
CA LEU A 214 -2.38 18.09 1.20
C LEU A 214 -2.56 16.74 0.50
N ILE A 215 -3.73 16.50 -0.09
CA ILE A 215 -3.99 15.28 -0.87
C ILE A 215 -3.12 15.23 -2.14
N ILE A 216 -2.92 16.36 -2.82
CA ILE A 216 -2.00 16.45 -3.97
C ILE A 216 -0.56 16.19 -3.53
N LYS A 217 -0.14 16.75 -2.40
CA LYS A 217 1.22 16.52 -1.87
C LYS A 217 1.44 15.07 -1.48
N LEU A 218 0.42 14.40 -0.95
CA LEU A 218 0.47 12.98 -0.65
C LEU A 218 0.79 12.14 -1.90
N THR A 219 0.16 12.43 -3.06
CA THR A 219 0.44 11.70 -4.31
C THR A 219 1.80 12.06 -4.92
N MET A 220 2.22 13.33 -4.81
CA MET A 220 3.59 13.73 -5.20
C MET A 220 4.66 12.99 -4.39
N VAL A 221 4.47 12.92 -3.07
CA VAL A 221 5.38 12.27 -2.13
C VAL A 221 5.42 10.75 -2.34
N SER A 222 4.27 10.13 -2.62
CA SER A 222 4.18 8.73 -3.11
C SER A 222 5.06 8.51 -4.34
N SER A 223 4.98 9.41 -5.33
CA SER A 223 5.77 9.31 -6.57
C SER A 223 7.27 9.25 -6.35
N ILE A 224 7.77 9.96 -5.33
CA ILE A 224 9.19 9.96 -4.96
C ILE A 224 9.59 8.59 -4.39
N GLY A 225 8.76 8.02 -3.51
CA GLY A 225 9.00 6.69 -2.92
C GLY A 225 9.03 5.58 -3.97
N GLY A 226 8.02 5.55 -4.84
CA GLY A 226 7.95 4.56 -5.91
C GLY A 226 9.06 4.73 -6.96
N GLY A 227 9.36 5.97 -7.34
CA GLY A 227 10.46 6.28 -8.26
C GLY A 227 11.82 5.84 -7.72
N LEU A 228 12.10 6.08 -6.43
CA LEU A 228 13.37 5.71 -5.80
C LEU A 228 13.60 4.20 -5.82
N ILE A 229 12.60 3.41 -5.43
CA ILE A 229 12.69 1.95 -5.44
C ILE A 229 12.75 1.40 -6.87
N SER A 230 12.03 2.01 -7.81
CA SER A 230 12.10 1.60 -9.22
C SER A 230 13.47 1.85 -9.84
N ILE A 231 14.14 2.95 -9.46
CA ILE A 231 15.53 3.23 -9.89
C ILE A 231 16.45 2.19 -9.30
N LEU A 232 16.37 1.92 -8.00
CA LEU A 232 17.19 0.88 -7.37
C LEU A 232 16.90 -0.50 -7.97
N GLY A 233 15.65 -0.78 -8.36
CA GLY A 233 15.25 -2.02 -9.01
C GLY A 233 15.84 -2.18 -10.41
N SER A 234 16.15 -1.05 -11.07
CA SER A 234 16.82 -1.05 -12.37
C SER A 234 18.33 -1.23 -12.28
N LEU A 235 18.91 -1.01 -11.09
CA LEU A 235 20.30 -1.26 -10.80
C LEU A 235 20.44 -2.73 -10.39
N ASP A 236 21.33 -3.47 -11.05
CA ASP A 236 21.58 -4.88 -10.70
C ASP A 236 22.47 -5.00 -9.45
N LEU A 237 21.98 -4.46 -8.34
CA LEU A 237 22.66 -4.47 -7.05
C LEU A 237 22.82 -5.92 -6.56
N GLY A 238 21.87 -6.80 -6.88
CA GLY A 238 21.93 -8.22 -6.55
C GLY A 238 23.22 -8.87 -7.05
N GLN A 239 23.57 -8.68 -8.33
CA GLN A 239 24.82 -9.20 -8.89
C GLN A 239 26.05 -8.58 -8.23
N ILE A 240 26.04 -7.27 -7.94
CA ILE A 240 27.17 -6.59 -7.29
C ILE A 240 27.45 -7.16 -5.90
N PHE A 241 26.40 -7.40 -5.09
CA PHE A 241 26.55 -7.95 -3.74
C PHE A 241 26.88 -9.44 -3.71
N THR A 242 26.53 -10.19 -4.76
CA THR A 242 26.77 -11.63 -4.85
C THR A 242 27.98 -11.99 -5.70
N ALA A 243 28.68 -10.99 -6.25
CA ALA A 243 29.87 -11.14 -7.07
C ALA A 243 30.94 -11.98 -6.34
N GLY A 244 31.28 -13.14 -6.91
CA GLY A 244 32.29 -14.06 -6.38
C GLY A 244 31.81 -14.99 -5.25
N ALA A 245 30.61 -14.79 -4.70
CA ALA A 245 30.06 -15.65 -3.65
C ALA A 245 29.20 -16.82 -4.19
N GLY A 246 28.73 -16.73 -5.44
CA GLY A 246 27.78 -17.69 -6.04
C GLY A 246 26.51 -17.86 -5.21
N LEU A 247 26.04 -16.74 -4.63
CA LEU A 247 24.80 -16.62 -3.89
C LEU A 247 23.69 -16.11 -4.82
N ASP A 248 22.43 -16.33 -4.47
CA ASP A 248 21.29 -15.86 -5.28
C ASP A 248 21.21 -14.34 -5.31
N SER A 249 21.42 -13.75 -6.49
CA SER A 249 21.34 -12.30 -6.70
C SER A 249 19.94 -11.74 -6.43
N SER A 250 18.87 -12.47 -6.78
CA SER A 250 17.47 -12.07 -6.55
C SER A 250 17.13 -11.96 -5.05
N SER A 251 17.50 -12.96 -4.23
CA SER A 251 17.25 -12.91 -2.78
C SER A 251 18.08 -11.83 -2.08
N ALA A 252 19.33 -11.60 -2.52
CA ALA A 252 20.16 -10.52 -2.00
C ALA A 252 19.56 -9.14 -2.31
N MET A 253 19.10 -8.93 -3.54
CA MET A 253 18.40 -7.71 -3.96
C MET A 253 17.12 -7.50 -3.14
N THR A 254 16.32 -8.55 -2.96
CA THR A 254 15.08 -8.48 -2.18
C THR A 254 15.33 -8.15 -0.71
N CYS A 255 16.37 -8.72 -0.08
CA CYS A 255 16.79 -8.34 1.27
C CYS A 255 17.13 -6.86 1.38
N LEU A 256 17.93 -6.34 0.45
CA LEU A 256 18.35 -4.94 0.45
C LEU A 256 17.16 -3.99 0.27
N MET A 257 16.29 -4.29 -0.70
CA MET A 257 15.09 -3.48 -0.93
C MET A 257 14.15 -3.53 0.26
N ALA A 258 13.88 -4.71 0.81
CA ALA A 258 13.02 -4.85 1.98
C ALA A 258 13.59 -4.10 3.20
N ALA A 259 14.91 -4.13 3.42
CA ALA A 259 15.54 -3.37 4.50
C ALA A 259 15.38 -1.85 4.29
N LEU A 260 15.62 -1.38 3.07
CA LEU A 260 15.50 0.03 2.72
C LEU A 260 14.05 0.53 2.82
N THR A 261 13.09 -0.19 2.26
CA THR A 261 11.67 0.18 2.32
C THR A 261 11.16 0.17 3.75
N THR A 262 11.59 -0.79 4.58
CA THR A 262 11.28 -0.81 6.02
C THR A 262 11.83 0.43 6.74
N ALA A 263 13.08 0.83 6.45
CA ALA A 263 13.68 2.03 7.01
C ALA A 263 12.95 3.31 6.55
N LEU A 264 12.59 3.39 5.26
CA LEU A 264 11.81 4.50 4.72
C LEU A 264 10.42 4.58 5.37
N LEU A 265 9.75 3.44 5.57
CA LEU A 265 8.45 3.37 6.23
C LEU A 265 8.56 3.80 7.70
N LEU A 266 9.50 3.26 8.48
CA LEU A 266 9.71 3.69 9.88
C LEU A 266 10.00 5.18 9.98
N SER A 267 10.91 5.69 9.14
CA SER A 267 11.28 7.11 9.16
C SER A 267 10.12 8.02 8.75
N GLY A 268 9.34 7.62 7.73
CA GLY A 268 8.17 8.33 7.26
C GLY A 268 7.04 8.37 8.29
N THR A 269 6.77 7.25 8.97
CA THR A 269 5.79 7.16 10.06
C THR A 269 6.23 7.99 11.26
N LEU A 270 7.50 7.94 11.65
CA LEU A 270 8.03 8.75 12.76
C LEU A 270 7.92 10.24 12.46
N SER A 271 8.28 10.66 11.24
CA SER A 271 8.12 12.06 10.78
C SER A 271 6.65 12.49 10.76
N THR A 272 5.75 11.62 10.28
CA THR A 272 4.31 11.90 10.23
C THR A 272 3.72 12.07 11.63
N PHE A 273 4.10 11.23 12.60
CA PHE A 273 3.65 11.37 13.99
C PHE A 273 4.29 12.56 14.70
N ALA A 274 5.59 12.81 14.49
CA ALA A 274 6.26 13.98 15.05
C ALA A 274 5.58 15.28 14.56
N CYS A 275 5.28 15.37 13.26
CA CYS A 275 4.57 16.52 12.71
C CYS A 275 3.12 16.59 13.15
N GLY A 276 2.45 15.44 13.24
CA GLY A 276 1.09 15.33 13.75
C GLY A 276 0.97 15.85 15.18
N PHE A 277 1.82 15.43 16.11
CA PHE A 277 1.65 15.75 17.54
C PHE A 277 2.44 16.97 18.03
N TRP A 278 3.66 17.17 17.54
CA TRP A 278 4.58 18.17 18.11
C TRP A 278 4.68 19.43 17.25
N TRP A 279 4.50 19.33 15.93
CA TRP A 279 4.63 20.47 15.02
C TRP A 279 3.26 21.06 14.66
N LYS A 280 2.88 22.18 15.29
CA LYS A 280 1.66 22.90 14.90
C LYS A 280 1.84 23.66 13.56
N PRO A 281 0.81 23.73 12.69
CA PRO A 281 0.91 24.45 11.43
C PRO A 281 1.24 25.94 11.67
N PRO A 282 2.20 26.52 10.93
CA PRO A 282 2.75 27.86 11.21
C PRO A 282 1.78 29.02 10.97
N LEU A 283 0.66 28.81 10.27
CA LEU A 283 -0.41 29.80 10.06
C LEU A 283 -1.72 29.28 10.66
N HIS A 284 -1.79 29.30 11.99
CA HIS A 284 -2.99 28.94 12.72
C HIS A 284 -3.85 30.20 12.93
N ARG A 285 -4.92 30.38 12.14
CA ARG A 285 -5.98 31.36 12.44
C ARG A 285 -6.83 30.74 13.56
N ASN A 286 -7.03 31.48 14.65
CA ASN A 286 -7.50 31.00 15.96
C ASN A 286 -8.58 29.89 15.93
N GLU A 287 -8.37 28.90 16.82
CA GLU A 287 -9.22 27.72 17.14
C GLU A 287 -10.70 28.01 17.47
N SER A 288 -11.10 29.27 17.67
CA SER A 288 -12.44 29.64 18.17
C SER A 288 -13.57 29.58 17.12
N GLU A 289 -13.26 29.33 15.84
CA GLU A 289 -14.27 29.36 14.76
C GLU A 289 -14.53 28.00 14.09
N TYR A 290 -13.68 26.99 14.36
CA TYR A 290 -13.70 25.71 13.64
C TYR A 290 -14.27 24.52 14.43
N GLY A 291 -14.26 24.58 15.76
CA GLY A 291 -14.83 23.52 16.61
C GLY A 291 -16.33 23.32 16.43
N THR A 292 -17.05 24.31 15.89
CA THR A 292 -18.52 24.27 15.79
C THR A 292 -19.03 23.82 14.41
N LYS A 293 -18.30 24.10 13.32
CA LYS A 293 -18.79 23.83 11.95
C LYS A 293 -18.60 22.39 11.48
N CYS A 294 -17.53 21.70 11.91
CA CYS A 294 -17.36 20.28 11.58
C CYS A 294 -18.35 19.37 12.32
N ASP A 295 -18.74 19.73 13.55
CA ASP A 295 -19.80 19.02 14.27
C ASP A 295 -21.18 19.30 13.64
N GLU A 296 -21.42 20.50 13.11
CA GLU A 296 -22.70 20.87 12.49
C GLU A 296 -22.90 20.21 11.11
N GLN A 297 -21.85 20.07 10.29
CA GLN A 297 -21.94 19.35 9.01
C GLN A 297 -21.98 17.82 9.18
N ALA A 298 -21.38 17.26 10.24
CA ALA A 298 -21.58 15.86 10.60
C ALA A 298 -22.96 15.60 11.25
N ALA A 299 -23.57 16.61 11.89
CA ALA A 299 -24.90 16.54 12.50
C ALA A 299 -26.06 16.76 11.52
N LEU A 300 -25.80 17.11 10.25
CA LEU A 300 -26.83 17.23 9.21
C LEU A 300 -27.32 15.90 8.64
N VAL A 301 -26.90 14.76 9.20
CA VAL A 301 -27.67 13.52 9.10
C VAL A 301 -28.65 13.49 10.27
N PRO A 302 -29.94 13.78 10.09
CA PRO A 302 -30.89 13.70 11.18
C PRO A 302 -31.04 12.22 11.57
N VAL A 303 -30.43 11.85 12.70
CA VAL A 303 -30.80 10.65 13.43
C VAL A 303 -32.25 10.86 13.87
N ARG A 304 -33.20 10.27 13.13
CA ARG A 304 -34.59 10.19 13.55
C ARG A 304 -34.65 9.32 14.82
N ASP A 305 -34.83 9.96 15.96
CA ASP A 305 -35.29 9.29 17.17
C ASP A 305 -36.66 8.67 16.92
N ILE A 306 -36.69 7.34 16.78
CA ILE A 306 -37.93 6.58 16.81
C ILE A 306 -38.40 6.56 18.26
N LYS A 307 -39.23 7.54 18.64
CA LYS A 307 -40.10 7.43 19.82
C LYS A 307 -41.09 6.30 19.58
N LEU A 308 -40.80 5.12 20.12
CA LEU A 308 -41.75 4.02 20.29
C LEU A 308 -42.93 4.51 21.14
N LYS A 309 -44.05 4.82 20.47
CA LYS A 309 -45.37 4.91 21.10
C LYS A 309 -45.82 3.48 21.43
N SER A 310 -45.61 3.06 22.67
CA SER A 310 -46.33 1.92 23.24
C SER A 310 -47.77 2.36 23.52
N ARG A 311 -48.73 1.69 22.88
CA ARG A 311 -50.16 1.79 23.16
C ARG A 311 -50.60 0.41 23.64
N GLY A 312 -50.90 0.30 24.93
CA GLY A 312 -51.40 -0.93 25.56
C GLY A 312 -52.15 -0.59 26.85
N ASN A 313 -53.46 -0.81 26.80
CA ASN A 313 -54.52 -0.49 27.77
C ASN A 313 -54.26 -0.98 29.22
N GLY A 314 -54.84 -0.27 30.20
CA GLY A 314 -55.15 -0.86 31.50
C GLY A 314 -55.33 0.11 32.68
N LEU A 315 -56.57 0.56 32.89
CA LEU A 315 -57.28 0.56 34.19
C LEU A 315 -56.85 1.51 35.35
N VAL A 316 -57.85 2.26 35.83
CA VAL A 316 -58.14 2.68 37.24
C VAL A 316 -57.76 4.11 37.73
N LYS A 317 -58.85 4.90 37.89
CA LYS A 317 -59.22 5.94 38.90
C LYS A 317 -58.65 7.38 38.84
N SER A 318 -59.61 8.30 38.64
CA SER A 318 -59.73 9.71 39.07
C SER A 318 -59.65 9.87 40.61
N PRO A 319 -59.85 11.08 41.23
CA PRO A 319 -60.11 12.45 40.70
C PRO A 319 -59.11 13.49 41.33
N ASP A 320 -59.12 14.82 41.18
CA ASP A 320 -60.20 15.82 41.22
C ASP A 320 -59.63 17.26 41.05
N ARG A 321 -60.53 18.21 40.75
CA ARG A 321 -60.52 19.69 41.00
C ARG A 321 -59.83 20.71 40.05
N ALA A 322 -60.70 21.30 39.22
CA ALA A 322 -61.30 22.66 39.31
C ALA A 322 -60.54 23.97 38.94
N MET A 323 -61.34 24.84 38.25
CA MET A 323 -61.36 26.32 38.17
C MET A 323 -60.56 27.08 37.09
N GLU A 324 -61.14 27.16 35.88
CA GLU A 324 -61.82 28.30 35.22
C GLU A 324 -61.53 29.81 35.63
N PRO A 325 -61.97 30.83 34.86
CA PRO A 325 -61.26 31.54 33.78
C PRO A 325 -61.22 33.08 33.98
N LYS A 326 -60.51 33.88 33.15
CA LYS A 326 -60.88 35.30 32.90
C LYS A 326 -60.54 35.81 31.49
N GLN A 327 -61.58 36.36 30.86
CA GLN A 327 -61.64 37.14 29.63
C GLN A 327 -61.03 38.55 29.81
N GLN A 328 -60.58 39.19 28.72
CA GLN A 328 -61.02 40.55 28.40
C GLN A 328 -60.71 40.94 26.95
N SER A 329 -61.79 41.20 26.21
CA SER A 329 -61.83 41.89 24.92
C SER A 329 -61.97 43.40 25.16
N TYR A 330 -61.38 44.23 24.29
CA TYR A 330 -61.91 45.57 23.96
C TYR A 330 -61.60 45.90 22.49
N SER A 331 -62.62 46.44 21.82
CA SER A 331 -62.72 46.77 20.40
C SER A 331 -63.17 48.23 20.22
N HIS A 332 -62.64 48.94 19.23
CA HIS A 332 -63.28 50.03 18.46
C HIS A 332 -62.42 50.31 17.20
N SER A 333 -62.85 49.94 15.99
CA SER A 333 -63.53 50.76 14.93
C SER A 333 -62.75 52.02 14.51
N GLY A 334 -62.43 52.34 13.26
CA GLY A 334 -62.68 51.75 11.94
C GLY A 334 -62.56 52.84 10.86
N THR A 335 -61.80 52.62 9.78
CA THR A 335 -61.97 53.34 8.49
C THR A 335 -61.42 52.47 7.36
N ARG A 336 -62.29 52.11 6.40
CA ARG A 336 -61.97 51.26 5.22
C ARG A 336 -61.46 52.13 4.08
N ILE A 337 -60.34 51.73 3.45
CA ILE A 337 -60.17 51.73 1.99
C ILE A 337 -59.43 50.45 1.61
N SER A 338 -59.98 49.73 0.64
CA SER A 338 -59.57 48.43 0.11
C SER A 338 -58.46 48.51 -0.94
N SER A 339 -57.61 47.46 -0.92
CA SER A 339 -56.68 46.95 -1.97
C SER A 339 -55.26 47.53 -2.05
N PRO A 340 -54.22 46.75 -1.66
CA PRO A 340 -52.84 46.95 -2.08
C PRO A 340 -52.44 45.91 -3.17
N ARG A 341 -52.10 46.38 -4.37
CA ARG A 341 -50.72 46.64 -4.86
C ARG A 341 -49.91 45.39 -5.18
N ASP A 342 -50.02 44.98 -6.44
CA ASP A 342 -48.96 44.34 -7.22
C ASP A 342 -47.84 45.35 -7.54
N THR A 343 -46.61 45.04 -7.14
CA THR A 343 -45.40 45.55 -7.82
C THR A 343 -44.20 44.63 -7.54
N LYS A 344 -43.89 43.81 -8.56
CA LYS A 344 -42.58 43.30 -9.01
C LYS A 344 -41.33 43.54 -8.14
N ARG A 345 -40.64 42.46 -7.78
CA ARG A 345 -39.20 42.28 -8.10
C ARG A 345 -38.77 40.80 -8.05
N ASP A 346 -38.28 40.37 -9.20
CA ASP A 346 -37.32 39.32 -9.52
C ASP A 346 -37.52 37.87 -9.04
N GLN A 347 -37.87 37.05 -10.03
CA GLN A 347 -37.83 35.61 -10.06
C GLN A 347 -36.40 35.09 -9.82
N SER A 348 -36.19 34.40 -8.70
CA SER A 348 -35.30 33.23 -8.69
C SER A 348 -36.20 32.00 -8.68
N VAL A 349 -36.22 31.29 -9.81
CA VAL A 349 -36.97 30.06 -9.99
C VAL A 349 -36.36 29.00 -9.07
N ASP A 350 -36.92 28.84 -7.88
CA ASP A 350 -36.72 27.65 -7.07
C ASP A 350 -37.42 26.49 -7.78
N ILE A 351 -36.69 25.84 -8.68
CA ILE A 351 -37.05 24.50 -9.15
C ILE A 351 -36.74 23.54 -7.99
N ARG A 352 -37.60 23.54 -6.96
CA ARG A 352 -37.80 22.36 -6.12
C ARG A 352 -38.40 21.30 -7.02
N LEU A 353 -37.54 20.51 -7.66
CA LEU A 353 -37.93 19.20 -8.15
C LEU A 353 -38.43 18.43 -6.94
N ASP A 354 -39.71 18.07 -6.97
CA ASP A 354 -40.35 17.16 -6.03
C ASP A 354 -39.44 15.95 -5.80
N GLU A 355 -38.85 15.84 -4.61
CA GLU A 355 -38.10 14.65 -4.21
C GLU A 355 -39.10 13.50 -4.04
N PRO A 356 -39.08 12.45 -4.89
CA PRO A 356 -39.79 11.23 -4.57
C PRO A 356 -39.05 10.61 -3.39
N ASN A 357 -39.79 10.38 -2.32
CA ASN A 357 -39.34 9.73 -1.09
C ASN A 357 -38.96 8.26 -1.38
N HIS A 358 -37.82 8.02 -2.01
CA HIS A 358 -37.25 6.69 -2.17
C HIS A 358 -36.49 6.32 -0.89
N SER A 359 -37.24 5.95 0.15
CA SER A 359 -36.67 5.33 1.35
C SER A 359 -36.18 3.91 0.99
N GLY A 360 -34.89 3.77 0.72
CA GLY A 360 -34.26 2.48 0.46
C GLY A 360 -32.90 2.59 -0.24
N ILE A 361 -32.20 1.47 -0.36
CA ILE A 361 -30.89 1.34 -1.04
C ILE A 361 -30.97 1.90 -2.47
N GLN A 362 -32.12 1.77 -3.14
CA GLN A 362 -32.35 2.28 -4.49
C GLN A 362 -32.36 3.82 -4.57
N GLY A 363 -32.93 4.50 -3.56
CA GLY A 363 -32.88 5.96 -3.46
C GLY A 363 -31.48 6.48 -3.12
N TYR A 364 -30.73 5.74 -2.29
CA TYR A 364 -29.32 6.01 -2.02
C TYR A 364 -28.45 5.84 -3.29
N MET A 365 -28.65 4.75 -4.04
CA MET A 365 -27.94 4.51 -5.29
C MET A 365 -28.22 5.58 -6.34
N GLN A 366 -29.46 6.04 -6.49
CA GLN A 366 -29.80 7.12 -7.41
C GLN A 366 -29.16 8.45 -7.00
N ARG A 367 -29.11 8.76 -5.69
CA ARG A 367 -28.45 9.99 -5.18
C ARG A 367 -26.94 9.97 -5.34
N GLN A 368 -26.31 8.81 -5.18
CA GLN A 368 -24.84 8.64 -5.22
C GLN A 368 -24.33 8.07 -6.54
N GLN A 369 -25.17 8.00 -7.58
CA GLN A 369 -24.83 7.33 -8.85
C GLN A 369 -23.55 7.88 -9.49
N LYS A 370 -23.31 9.19 -9.40
CA LYS A 370 -22.09 9.83 -9.91
C LYS A 370 -20.85 9.41 -9.14
N GLN A 371 -20.93 9.37 -7.80
CA GLN A 371 -19.82 8.93 -6.96
C GLN A 371 -19.52 7.44 -7.14
N LEU A 372 -20.57 6.62 -7.26
CA LEU A 372 -20.45 5.19 -7.52
C LEU A 372 -19.77 4.94 -8.87
N LEU A 373 -20.15 5.68 -9.92
CA LEU A 373 -19.54 5.58 -11.24
C LEU A 373 -18.05 5.95 -11.20
N ILE A 374 -17.70 7.04 -10.52
CA ILE A 374 -16.30 7.47 -10.36
C ILE A 374 -15.51 6.39 -9.63
N ASN A 375 -16.01 5.90 -8.49
CA ASN A 375 -15.32 4.86 -7.72
C ASN A 375 -15.18 3.55 -8.52
N ALA A 376 -16.19 3.15 -9.29
CA ALA A 376 -16.12 1.98 -10.15
C ALA A 376 -15.08 2.16 -11.27
N SER A 377 -15.04 3.33 -11.92
CA SER A 377 -14.03 3.63 -12.94
C SER A 377 -12.61 3.64 -12.37
N ALA A 378 -12.43 4.20 -11.17
CA ALA A 378 -11.16 4.20 -10.46
C ALA A 378 -10.73 2.78 -10.09
N PHE A 379 -11.66 1.95 -9.61
CA PHE A 379 -11.40 0.54 -9.30
C PHE A 379 -10.84 -0.19 -10.53
N PHE A 380 -11.53 -0.16 -11.66
CA PHE A 380 -11.06 -0.84 -12.87
C PHE A 380 -9.75 -0.28 -13.40
N LEU A 381 -9.56 1.04 -13.34
CA LEU A 381 -8.32 1.67 -13.80
C LEU A 381 -7.13 1.26 -12.93
N PHE A 382 -7.24 1.37 -11.61
CA PHE A 382 -6.16 1.00 -10.69
C PHE A 382 -5.88 -0.49 -10.70
N SER A 383 -6.91 -1.34 -10.71
CA SER A 383 -6.73 -2.79 -10.79
C SER A 383 -6.08 -3.22 -12.11
N SER A 384 -6.48 -2.63 -13.24
CA SER A 384 -5.85 -2.92 -14.53
C SER A 384 -4.40 -2.46 -14.57
N ASN A 385 -4.10 -1.29 -14.03
CA ASN A 385 -2.74 -0.77 -13.97
C ASN A 385 -1.84 -1.66 -13.10
N TYR A 386 -2.30 -2.01 -11.90
CA TYR A 386 -1.55 -2.87 -10.99
C TYR A 386 -1.28 -4.27 -11.56
N ALA A 387 -2.30 -4.89 -12.17
CA ALA A 387 -2.15 -6.19 -12.82
C ALA A 387 -1.16 -6.14 -14.00
N PHE A 388 -1.15 -5.04 -14.75
CA PHE A 388 -0.21 -4.82 -15.83
C PHE A 388 1.22 -4.69 -15.29
N ASP A 389 1.45 -3.86 -14.27
CA ASP A 389 2.77 -3.60 -13.70
C ASP A 389 3.40 -4.87 -13.10
N MET A 390 2.62 -5.65 -12.34
CA MET A 390 3.08 -6.94 -11.80
C MET A 390 3.39 -7.96 -12.89
N TYR A 391 2.62 -7.97 -13.98
CA TYR A 391 2.85 -8.89 -15.08
C TYR A 391 4.07 -8.50 -15.91
N LEU A 392 4.25 -7.21 -16.19
CA LEU A 392 5.26 -6.69 -17.12
C LEU A 392 6.69 -7.02 -16.67
N THR A 393 6.97 -6.90 -15.37
CA THR A 393 8.31 -7.15 -14.81
C THR A 393 8.72 -8.61 -14.99
N ASN A 394 7.84 -9.54 -14.64
CA ASN A 394 8.08 -10.98 -14.82
C ASN A 394 8.03 -11.43 -16.30
N PHE A 395 7.15 -10.84 -17.11
CA PHE A 395 7.06 -11.12 -18.55
C PHE A 395 8.34 -10.72 -19.27
N SER A 396 8.92 -9.57 -18.92
CA SER A 396 10.18 -9.09 -19.50
C SER A 396 11.31 -10.10 -19.25
N GLY A 397 11.48 -10.57 -18.01
CA GLY A 397 12.48 -11.60 -17.67
C GLY A 397 12.30 -12.91 -18.42
N THR A 398 11.09 -13.46 -18.44
CA THR A 398 10.83 -14.80 -18.97
C THR A 398 10.66 -14.87 -20.49
N ARG A 399 9.95 -13.91 -21.10
CA ARG A 399 9.53 -13.98 -22.50
C ARG A 399 10.33 -13.09 -23.43
N VAL A 400 10.74 -11.92 -22.98
CA VAL A 400 11.52 -10.98 -23.81
C VAL A 400 12.99 -11.36 -23.79
N PHE A 401 13.55 -11.58 -22.61
CA PHE A 401 14.97 -11.93 -22.45
C PHE A 401 15.23 -13.44 -22.49
N GLY A 402 14.17 -14.27 -22.45
CA GLY A 402 14.28 -15.73 -22.51
C GLY A 402 15.03 -16.32 -21.30
N GLY A 403 14.96 -15.66 -20.14
CA GLY A 403 15.58 -16.11 -18.92
C GLY A 403 14.71 -17.11 -18.15
N ASP A 404 15.36 -17.92 -17.32
CA ASP A 404 14.69 -18.87 -16.43
C ASP A 404 14.98 -18.52 -14.96
N PRO A 405 13.96 -18.15 -14.16
CA PRO A 405 14.12 -17.81 -12.75
C PRO A 405 14.55 -19.00 -11.88
N LYS A 406 14.39 -20.24 -12.36
CA LYS A 406 14.78 -21.47 -11.65
C LYS A 406 16.17 -21.97 -12.03
N ALA A 407 16.81 -21.36 -13.02
CA ALA A 407 18.14 -21.76 -13.42
C ALA A 407 19.16 -21.46 -12.32
N PRO A 408 20.29 -22.20 -12.25
CA PRO A 408 21.35 -21.94 -11.28
C PRO A 408 21.84 -20.48 -11.37
N SER A 409 22.21 -19.89 -10.24
CA SER A 409 22.58 -18.48 -10.13
C SER A 409 23.79 -18.08 -11.00
N ASP A 410 24.66 -19.04 -11.34
CA ASP A 410 25.82 -18.84 -12.22
C ASP A 410 25.50 -19.02 -13.72
N SER A 411 24.25 -19.37 -14.07
CA SER A 411 23.85 -19.64 -15.45
C SER A 411 23.54 -18.37 -16.24
N GLN A 412 23.84 -18.39 -17.56
CA GLN A 412 23.48 -17.29 -18.46
C GLN A 412 21.96 -17.08 -18.55
N SER A 413 21.16 -18.15 -18.39
CA SER A 413 19.70 -18.07 -18.33
C SER A 413 19.18 -17.29 -17.13
N TYR A 414 19.84 -17.40 -15.97
CA TYR A 414 19.50 -16.64 -14.78
C TYR A 414 19.88 -15.16 -14.93
N GLN A 415 21.05 -14.87 -15.49
CA GLN A 415 21.47 -13.49 -15.78
C GLN A 415 20.51 -12.78 -16.74
N ARG A 416 20.10 -13.44 -17.83
CA ARG A 416 19.09 -12.90 -18.76
C ARG A 416 17.76 -12.62 -18.07
N TYR A 417 17.37 -13.45 -17.11
CA TYR A 417 16.16 -13.21 -16.33
C TYR A 417 16.29 -11.93 -15.48
N MET A 418 17.41 -11.75 -14.79
CA MET A 418 17.71 -10.56 -13.99
C MET A 418 17.79 -9.29 -14.86
N ASP A 419 18.40 -9.37 -16.05
CA ASP A 419 18.44 -8.26 -17.02
C ASP A 419 17.03 -7.82 -17.45
N GLY A 420 16.14 -8.80 -17.68
CA GLY A 420 14.74 -8.52 -18.01
C GLY A 420 13.95 -7.95 -16.83
N LEU A 421 14.24 -8.37 -15.61
CA LEU A 421 13.67 -7.79 -14.39
C LEU A 421 14.08 -6.32 -14.23
N ALA A 422 15.37 -6.01 -14.42
CA ALA A 422 15.89 -4.65 -14.42
C ALA A 422 15.27 -3.81 -15.54
N ALA A 423 15.03 -4.40 -16.73
CA ALA A 423 14.33 -3.73 -17.83
C ALA A 423 12.87 -3.40 -17.47
N GLY A 424 12.16 -4.34 -16.84
CA GLY A 424 10.81 -4.09 -16.31
C GLY A 424 10.80 -2.95 -15.29
N SER A 425 11.76 -2.93 -14.37
CA SER A 425 11.91 -1.87 -13.36
C SER A 425 12.14 -0.49 -13.99
N ARG A 426 12.89 -0.40 -15.11
CA ARG A 426 13.04 0.85 -15.87
C ARG A 426 11.70 1.36 -16.43
N GLY A 427 10.79 0.46 -16.80
CA GLY A 427 9.42 0.82 -17.20
C GLY A 427 8.65 1.47 -16.04
N VAL A 428 8.75 0.89 -14.84
CA VAL A 428 8.11 1.43 -13.63
C VAL A 428 8.71 2.79 -13.23
N VAL A 429 10.02 3.04 -13.47
CA VAL A 429 10.61 4.38 -13.32
C VAL A 429 9.92 5.40 -14.21
N ILE A 430 9.73 5.09 -15.49
CA ILE A 430 9.07 5.98 -16.45
C ILE A 430 7.65 6.28 -15.99
N GLN A 431 6.92 5.27 -15.52
CA GLN A 431 5.58 5.42 -14.98
C GLN A 431 5.53 6.40 -13.80
N TYR A 432 6.44 6.28 -12.82
CA TYR A 432 6.49 7.20 -11.68
C TYR A 432 6.92 8.63 -12.07
N ILE A 433 7.79 8.78 -13.07
CA ILE A 433 8.13 10.10 -13.63
C ILE A 433 6.90 10.74 -14.27
N VAL A 434 6.16 9.99 -15.11
CA VAL A 434 4.93 10.48 -15.74
C VAL A 434 3.88 10.82 -14.68
N PHE A 435 3.76 10.00 -13.64
CA PHE A 435 2.86 10.24 -12.52
C PHE A 435 3.23 11.52 -11.76
N ALA A 436 4.52 11.75 -11.47
CA ALA A 436 4.99 12.97 -10.82
C ALA A 436 4.73 14.22 -11.67
N VAL A 437 5.05 14.19 -12.97
CA VAL A 437 4.80 15.29 -13.90
C VAL A 437 3.31 15.59 -14.01
N THR A 438 2.47 14.55 -14.14
CA THR A 438 1.02 14.71 -14.23
C THR A 438 0.44 15.33 -12.96
N ASN A 439 0.91 14.92 -11.77
CA ASN A 439 0.49 15.54 -10.50
C ASN A 439 0.92 17.01 -10.41
N CYS A 440 2.10 17.37 -10.92
CA CYS A 440 2.58 18.76 -10.95
C CYS A 440 1.73 19.63 -11.90
N LEU A 441 1.45 19.13 -13.11
CA LEU A 441 0.56 19.79 -14.05
C LEU A 441 -0.86 19.90 -13.50
N HIS A 442 -1.32 18.88 -12.76
CA HIS A 442 -2.61 18.93 -12.10
C HIS A 442 -2.66 20.07 -11.08
N GLU A 443 -1.67 20.19 -10.20
CA GLU A 443 -1.62 21.31 -9.24
C GLU A 443 -1.66 22.68 -9.94
N GLN A 444 -0.88 22.85 -11.02
CA GLN A 444 -0.89 24.08 -11.82
C GLN A 444 -2.25 24.35 -12.47
N SER A 445 -2.88 23.32 -13.04
CA SER A 445 -4.21 23.44 -13.64
C SER A 445 -5.25 23.83 -12.59
N LEU A 446 -5.17 23.26 -11.38
CA LEU A 446 -6.09 23.57 -10.30
C LEU A 446 -5.91 24.99 -9.76
N ALA A 447 -4.68 25.53 -9.80
CA ALA A 447 -4.43 26.92 -9.49
C ALA A 447 -4.94 27.86 -10.60
N ALA A 448 -4.86 27.45 -11.87
CA ALA A 448 -5.30 28.25 -13.01
C ALA A 448 -6.84 28.29 -13.19
N PHE A 449 -7.54 27.18 -12.90
CA PHE A 449 -9.01 27.08 -13.03
C PHE A 449 -9.77 27.24 -11.70
N GLY A 450 -9.04 27.40 -10.59
CA GLY A 450 -9.60 27.47 -9.23
C GLY A 450 -9.78 28.88 -8.67
N GLU A 451 -9.51 29.92 -9.47
CA GLU A 451 -9.86 31.33 -9.19
C GLU A 451 -11.10 31.77 -9.98
#